data_AF-A0A149U7P2-F1
#
_entry.id   AF-A0A149U7P2-F1
#
_cell.length_a   1.000
_cell.length_b   1.000
_cell.length_c   1.000
_cell.angle_alpha   90.00
_cell.angle_beta   90.00
_cell.angle_gamma   90.00
#
_symmetry.space_group_name_H-M   'P 1'
#
loop_
_entity.id
_entity.type
_entity.pdbx_description
1 polymer ?
#
loop_
_entity_poly.entity_id
_entity_poly.type
_entity_poly.pdbx_seq_one_letter_code
_entity_poly.pdbx_strand_id
1 'polypeptide(L)'
;MAPTDPATRFTAATPDRAFFSYSINYFIDLDHAVVVDVEATTSVRQAEVTAQRRVIERKQERFCLWPERLAADTAYGDAAIRSHWSSRKL
;
A
#
# COMPACT_ATOMS: atom_id res chain seq x y z
N MET A 1 -6.54 9.78 15.61
CA MET A 1 -5.14 9.29 15.62
C MET A 1 -4.28 10.25 16.42
N ALA A 2 -3.22 9.76 17.06
CA ALA A 2 -2.34 10.56 17.90
C ALA A 2 -1.29 11.29 17.04
N PRO A 3 -1.04 12.60 17.25
CA PRO A 3 0.05 13.33 16.59
C PRO A 3 1.45 12.79 16.88
N THR A 4 1.57 11.91 17.88
CA THR A 4 2.84 11.33 18.34
C THR A 4 3.22 10.04 17.61
N ASP A 5 2.33 9.47 16.81
CA ASP A 5 2.67 8.32 15.98
C ASP A 5 3.54 8.79 14.79
N PRO A 6 4.80 8.33 14.67
CA PRO A 6 5.71 8.77 13.63
C PRO A 6 5.24 8.41 12.21
N ALA A 7 4.33 7.43 12.07
CA ALA A 7 3.72 7.12 10.79
C ALA A 7 2.59 8.10 10.44
N THR A 8 2.04 8.87 11.39
CA THR A 8 0.94 9.79 11.07
C THR A 8 1.40 11.04 10.33
N ARG A 9 0.56 11.51 9.42
CA ARG A 9 0.76 12.75 8.67
C ARG A 9 -0.53 13.55 8.58
N PHE A 10 -0.39 14.87 8.69
CA PHE A 10 -1.50 15.78 8.47
C PHE A 10 -1.89 15.79 6.98
N THR A 11 -3.15 15.50 6.69
CA THR A 11 -3.69 15.37 5.32
C THR A 11 -5.03 16.09 5.19
N ALA A 12 -5.32 16.57 3.99
CA ALA A 12 -6.60 17.13 3.56
C ALA A 12 -7.14 16.35 2.34
N ALA A 13 -6.93 15.04 2.33
CA ALA A 13 -7.32 14.16 1.22
C ALA A 13 -8.85 14.03 1.05
N THR A 14 -9.62 14.44 2.05
CA THR A 14 -11.09 14.47 2.03
C THR A 14 -11.60 15.92 2.08
N PRO A 15 -12.83 16.20 1.59
CA PRO A 15 -13.36 17.57 1.46
C PRO A 15 -13.68 18.26 2.79
N ASP A 16 -13.62 17.54 3.90
CA ASP A 16 -13.89 18.02 5.25
C ASP A 16 -12.62 18.62 5.89
N ARG A 17 -12.51 18.51 7.22
CA ARG A 17 -11.39 19.11 7.95
C ARG A 17 -10.15 18.24 7.83
N ALA A 18 -9.00 18.86 7.56
CA ALA A 18 -7.72 18.19 7.59
C ALA A 18 -7.45 17.51 8.95
N PHE A 19 -6.88 16.31 8.90
CA PHE A 19 -6.68 15.44 10.05
C PHE A 19 -5.35 14.68 9.95
N PHE A 20 -4.93 14.03 11.03
CA PHE A 20 -3.76 13.14 11.02
C PHE A 20 -4.17 11.72 10.62
N SER A 21 -3.52 11.17 9.59
CA SER A 21 -3.75 9.81 9.09
C SER A 21 -2.44 9.03 8.92
N TYR A 22 -2.54 7.70 8.97
CA TYR A 22 -1.56 6.79 8.39
C TYR A 22 -2.27 5.88 7.37
N SER A 23 -1.49 5.25 6.51
CA SER A 23 -2.00 4.35 5.46
C SER A 23 -1.64 2.91 5.79
N ILE A 24 -2.53 1.99 5.41
CA ILE A 24 -2.32 0.56 5.61
C ILE A 24 -2.28 -0.13 4.26
N ASN A 25 -1.18 -0.83 3.98
CA ASN A 25 -0.93 -1.51 2.72
C ASN A 25 -1.06 -3.02 2.92
N TYR A 26 -2.05 -3.64 2.29
CA TYR A 26 -2.39 -5.06 2.50
C TYR A 26 -1.99 -5.94 1.32
N PHE A 27 -1.57 -7.16 1.62
CA PHE A 27 -1.58 -8.29 0.67
C PHE A 27 -2.71 -9.21 1.04
N ILE A 28 -3.69 -9.38 0.15
CA ILE A 28 -4.95 -10.07 0.45
C ILE A 28 -5.10 -11.25 -0.51
N ASP A 29 -5.42 -12.40 0.05
CA ASP A 29 -5.99 -13.53 -0.68
C ASP A 29 -7.50 -13.31 -0.79
N LEU A 30 -7.97 -13.03 -2.00
CA LEU A 30 -9.37 -12.72 -2.26
C LEU A 30 -10.27 -13.96 -2.30
N ASP A 31 -9.72 -15.15 -2.57
CA ASP A 31 -10.49 -16.38 -2.67
C ASP A 31 -10.86 -16.90 -1.27
N HIS A 32 -9.96 -16.69 -0.31
CA HIS A 32 -10.16 -17.11 1.07
C HIS A 32 -10.50 -15.95 2.03
N ALA A 33 -10.56 -14.72 1.53
CA ALA A 33 -10.80 -13.49 2.31
C ALA A 33 -9.80 -13.31 3.47
N VAL A 34 -8.52 -13.60 3.23
CA VAL A 34 -7.45 -13.54 4.25
C VAL A 34 -6.49 -12.39 3.96
N VAL A 35 -6.18 -11.59 4.99
CA VAL A 35 -5.04 -10.66 4.96
C VAL A 35 -3.76 -11.43 5.25
N VAL A 36 -2.93 -11.61 4.23
CA VAL A 36 -1.68 -12.38 4.28
C VAL A 36 -0.51 -11.51 4.76
N ASP A 37 -0.57 -10.21 4.55
CA ASP A 37 0.44 -9.25 5.04
C ASP A 37 -0.15 -7.85 5.19
N VAL A 38 0.47 -7.06 6.06
CA VAL A 38 0.14 -5.66 6.32
C VAL A 38 1.40 -4.85 6.57
N GLU A 39 1.48 -3.66 5.96
CA GLU A 39 2.53 -2.68 6.22
C GLU A 39 1.92 -1.29 6.39
N ALA A 40 2.03 -0.73 7.60
CA ALA A 40 1.59 0.63 7.90
C ALA A 40 2.65 1.64 7.46
N THR A 41 2.21 2.74 6.86
CA THR A 41 3.09 3.82 6.38
C THR A 41 2.50 5.18 6.65
N THR A 42 3.34 6.21 6.55
CA THR A 42 2.86 7.56 6.32
C THR A 42 1.92 7.64 5.13
N SER A 43 0.84 8.40 5.28
CA SER A 43 -0.10 8.74 4.21
C SER A 43 0.51 9.70 3.21
N VAL A 44 1.50 9.19 2.48
CA VAL A 44 2.14 9.85 1.35
C VAL A 44 2.39 8.79 0.29
N ARG A 45 1.97 9.10 -0.93
CA ARG A 45 2.05 8.21 -2.11
C ARG A 45 3.39 7.50 -2.27
N GLN A 46 4.51 8.17 -2.00
CA GLN A 46 5.84 7.57 -2.13
C GLN A 46 6.11 6.44 -1.11
N ALA A 47 5.66 6.61 0.13
CA ALA A 47 5.85 5.62 1.19
C ALA A 47 4.98 4.39 0.93
N GLU A 48 3.75 4.67 0.56
CA GLU A 48 2.72 3.73 0.11
C GLU A 48 3.15 2.85 -1.08
N VAL A 49 3.60 3.45 -2.20
CA VAL A 49 4.13 2.71 -3.36
C VAL A 49 5.35 1.87 -2.96
N THR A 50 6.23 2.40 -2.10
CA THR A 50 7.39 1.67 -1.61
C THR A 50 6.98 0.47 -0.76
N ALA A 51 6.01 0.63 0.14
CA ALA A 51 5.51 -0.45 0.98
C ALA A 51 4.84 -1.55 0.15
N GLN A 52 4.03 -1.20 -0.85
CA GLN A 52 3.46 -2.16 -1.77
C GLN A 52 4.53 -3.03 -2.43
N ARG A 53 5.62 -2.43 -2.92
CA ARG A 53 6.75 -3.16 -3.51
C ARG A 53 7.40 -4.12 -2.50
N ARG A 54 7.70 -3.62 -1.30
CA ARG A 54 8.32 -4.42 -0.23
C ARG A 54 7.43 -5.59 0.20
N VAL A 55 6.13 -5.38 0.30
CA VAL A 55 5.16 -6.42 0.65
C VAL A 55 5.15 -7.51 -0.43
N ILE A 56 5.11 -7.13 -1.71
CA ILE A 56 5.13 -8.10 -2.83
C ILE A 56 6.44 -8.89 -2.84
N GLU A 57 7.59 -8.21 -2.78
CA GLU A 57 8.91 -8.86 -2.77
C GLU A 57 9.02 -9.83 -1.59
N ARG A 58 8.61 -9.42 -0.39
CA ARG A 58 8.60 -10.26 0.81
C ARG A 58 7.68 -11.48 0.69
N LYS A 59 6.50 -11.35 0.06
CA LYS A 59 5.59 -12.49 -0.15
C LYS A 59 6.12 -13.45 -1.21
N GLN A 60 6.74 -12.94 -2.28
CA GLN A 60 7.40 -13.75 -3.29
C GLN A 60 8.54 -14.56 -2.66
N GLU A 61 9.41 -13.93 -1.87
CA GLU A 61 10.58 -14.57 -1.26
C GLU A 61 10.21 -15.62 -0.21
N ARG A 62 9.16 -15.37 0.60
CA ARG A 62 8.82 -16.23 1.74
C ARG A 62 7.81 -17.32 1.41
N PHE A 63 6.89 -17.04 0.49
CA PHE A 63 5.74 -17.91 0.22
C PHE A 63 5.58 -18.24 -1.27
N CYS A 64 6.48 -17.75 -2.13
CA CYS A 64 6.35 -17.88 -3.59
C CYS A 64 5.01 -17.37 -4.13
N LEU A 65 4.45 -16.34 -3.47
CA LEU A 65 3.16 -15.75 -3.85
C LEU A 65 3.36 -14.49 -4.69
N TRP A 66 2.66 -14.44 -5.83
CA TRP A 66 2.57 -13.27 -6.70
C TRP A 66 1.12 -12.80 -6.81
N PRO A 67 0.83 -11.49 -6.63
CA PRO A 67 -0.54 -11.00 -6.69
C PRO A 67 -1.03 -10.92 -8.15
N GLU A 68 -2.24 -11.44 -8.40
CA GLU A 68 -2.87 -11.34 -9.71
C GLU A 68 -3.31 -9.91 -10.06
N ARG A 69 -3.66 -9.14 -9.03
CA ARG A 69 -4.22 -7.78 -9.14
C ARG A 69 -3.49 -6.84 -8.21
N LEU A 70 -3.38 -5.59 -8.66
CA LEU A 70 -2.84 -4.50 -7.87
C LEU A 70 -3.89 -3.39 -7.80
N ALA A 71 -4.37 -3.10 -6.60
CA ALA A 71 -5.41 -2.12 -6.35
C ALA A 71 -4.87 -1.01 -5.44
N ALA A 72 -5.25 0.22 -5.75
CA ALA A 72 -4.99 1.40 -4.93
C ALA A 72 -6.06 2.45 -5.22
N ASP A 73 -6.22 3.43 -4.33
CA ASP A 73 -7.12 4.55 -4.56
C ASP A 73 -6.60 5.48 -5.68
N THR A 74 -7.44 6.37 -6.18
CA THR A 74 -7.09 7.24 -7.31
C THR A 74 -5.95 8.22 -6.99
N ALA A 75 -5.74 8.59 -5.73
CA ALA A 75 -4.65 9.50 -5.35
C ALA A 75 -3.27 8.87 -5.59
N TYR A 76 -3.19 7.54 -5.66
CA TYR A 76 -1.97 6.83 -6.02
C TYR A 76 -1.55 6.96 -7.48
N GLY A 77 -2.45 7.30 -8.41
CA GLY A 77 -2.20 7.42 -9.86
C GLY A 77 -1.61 6.18 -10.58
N ASP A 78 -2.04 5.93 -11.81
CA ASP A 78 -1.73 4.69 -12.55
C ASP A 78 -0.22 4.42 -12.81
N ALA A 79 0.57 5.44 -13.12
CA ALA A 79 1.93 5.24 -13.66
C ALA A 79 2.92 4.62 -12.65
N ALA A 80 2.85 5.04 -11.39
CA ALA A 80 3.80 4.60 -10.36
C ALA A 80 3.58 3.13 -9.95
N ILE A 81 2.32 2.70 -9.90
CA ILE A 81 1.92 1.34 -9.52
C ILE A 81 2.21 0.34 -10.64
N ARG A 82 1.89 0.70 -11.89
CA ARG A 82 1.96 -0.24 -13.03
C ARG A 82 3.38 -0.53 -13.51
N SER A 83 4.27 0.46 -13.47
CA SER A 83 5.63 0.35 -14.05
C SER A 83 6.47 -0.75 -13.40
N HIS A 84 6.45 -0.85 -12.07
CA HIS A 84 7.19 -1.90 -11.35
C HIS A 84 6.53 -3.28 -11.49
N TRP A 85 5.21 -3.35 -11.30
CA TRP A 85 4.45 -4.61 -11.33
C TRP A 85 4.53 -5.32 -12.70
N SER A 86 4.47 -4.56 -13.80
CA SER A 86 4.52 -5.15 -15.15
C SER A 86 5.88 -5.74 -15.51
N SER A 87 6.97 -5.29 -14.87
CA SER A 87 8.34 -5.66 -15.24
C SER A 87 8.79 -7.05 -14.76
N ARG A 88 8.06 -7.67 -13.82
CA ARG A 88 8.44 -8.94 -13.18
C ARG A 88 7.39 -10.05 -13.30
N LYS A 89 6.36 -9.83 -14.13
CA LYS A 89 5.36 -10.85 -14.48
C LYS A 89 5.81 -11.77 -15.63
N LEU A 90 7.00 -11.52 -16.21
CA LEU A 90 7.65 -12.32 -17.25
C LEU A 90 8.74 -13.20 -16.66
#